data_AF-A0A3R7APK3-F1
#
_entry.id   AF-A0A3R7APK3-F1
#
_cell.length_a   1.000
_cell.length_b   1.000
_cell.length_c   1.000
_cell.angle_alpha   90.00
_cell.angle_beta   90.00
_cell.angle_gamma   90.00
#
_symmetry.space_group_name_H-M   'P 1'
#
loop_
_entity.id
_entity.type
_entity.pdbx_description
1 polymer ?
#
loop_
_entity_poly.entity_id
_entity_poly.type
_entity_poly.pdbx_seq_one_letter_code
_entity_poly.pdbx_strand_id
1 'polypeptide(L)'
;MNEWWGEYTTFETLVSIILSQRAYWKNVKTATERFGEKFNGIEDVAKASVKEIEEAIKPAGLYRMKAPRIKNIARELVEKYDGKLDKILNLSYDEAKKKLTSIKGIGPKPLTSF
;
A
#
# COMPACT_ATOMS: atom_id res chain seq x y z
N MET A 1 -3.81 13.75 14.94
CA MET A 1 -3.70 13.09 13.61
C MET A 1 -2.24 13.22 13.24
N ASN A 2 -1.45 12.14 13.22
CA ASN A 2 0.00 12.28 13.05
C ASN A 2 0.34 12.53 11.57
N GLU A 3 0.93 13.69 11.29
CA GLU A 3 1.24 14.25 9.96
C GLU A 3 2.59 13.74 9.41
N TRP A 4 2.73 12.44 9.18
CA TRP A 4 3.98 11.85 8.62
C TRP A 4 3.81 11.31 7.19
N TRP A 5 2.65 11.54 6.58
CA TRP A 5 2.31 11.08 5.23
C TRP A 5 2.75 12.05 4.12
N GLY A 6 3.22 13.25 4.48
CA GLY A 6 3.51 14.32 3.53
C GLY A 6 4.72 14.07 2.61
N GLU A 7 5.55 13.08 2.93
CA GLU A 7 6.79 12.79 2.19
C GLU A 7 6.65 11.59 1.25
N TYR A 8 5.52 10.88 1.27
CA TYR A 8 5.34 9.67 0.46
C TYR A 8 4.82 9.99 -0.94
N THR A 9 5.40 9.32 -1.92
CA THR A 9 4.82 9.23 -3.25
C THR A 9 3.42 8.62 -3.18
N THR A 10 2.64 8.82 -4.24
CA THR A 10 1.29 8.26 -4.34
C THR A 10 1.27 6.74 -4.21
N PHE A 11 2.29 6.06 -4.73
CA PHE A 11 2.40 4.61 -4.63
C PHE A 11 2.83 4.14 -3.24
N GLU A 12 3.79 4.81 -2.61
CA GLU A 12 4.15 4.53 -1.21
C GLU A 12 2.98 4.74 -0.27
N THR A 13 2.16 5.77 -0.52
CA THR A 13 0.91 6.00 0.21
C THR A 13 -0.04 4.80 0.07
N LEU A 14 -0.25 4.30 -1.15
CA LEU A 14 -1.07 3.09 -1.36
C LEU A 14 -0.50 1.87 -0.62
N VAL A 15 0.81 1.66 -0.70
CA VAL A 15 1.51 0.56 -0.02
C VAL A 15 1.32 0.69 1.48
N SER A 16 1.51 1.87 2.05
CA SER A 16 1.36 2.12 3.49
C SER A 16 -0.06 1.81 4.01
N ILE A 17 -1.09 2.06 3.21
CA ILE A 17 -2.49 1.69 3.52
C ILE A 17 -2.61 0.17 3.62
N ILE A 18 -2.02 -0.58 2.68
CA ILE A 18 -1.99 -2.05 2.74
C ILE A 18 -1.23 -2.53 3.98
N LEU A 19 -0.09 -1.90 4.29
CA LEU A 19 0.74 -2.23 5.44
C LEU A 19 0.03 -1.94 6.78
N SER A 20 -0.80 -0.91 6.85
CA SER A 20 -1.55 -0.51 8.05
C SER A 20 -2.52 -1.57 8.59
N GLN A 21 -2.93 -2.51 7.73
CA GLN A 21 -3.84 -3.57 8.12
C GLN A 21 -3.21 -4.47 9.20
N ARG A 22 -3.77 -4.41 10.41
CA ARG A 22 -3.32 -5.19 11.59
C ARG A 22 -1.84 -4.98 11.93
N ALA A 23 -1.38 -3.73 11.85
CA ALA A 23 -0.01 -3.35 12.19
C ALA A 23 0.00 -2.10 13.08
N TYR A 24 1.00 -1.99 13.96
CA TYR A 24 1.21 -0.76 14.73
C TYR A 24 1.78 0.34 13.84
N TRP A 25 1.35 1.58 14.04
CA TRP A 25 1.71 2.71 13.16
C TRP A 25 3.23 2.90 13.00
N LYS A 26 4.03 2.70 14.07
CA LYS A 26 5.49 2.77 14.01
C LYS A 26 6.08 1.75 13.04
N ASN A 27 5.53 0.54 13.03
CA ASN A 27 5.97 -0.53 12.16
C ASN A 27 5.57 -0.27 10.70
N VAL A 28 4.41 0.36 10.49
CA VAL A 28 3.95 0.79 9.15
C VAL A 28 4.90 1.84 8.61
N LYS A 29 5.27 2.84 9.44
CA LYS A 29 6.24 3.87 9.08
C LYS A 29 7.57 3.26 8.65
N THR A 30 8.19 2.47 9.53
CA THR A 30 9.48 1.82 9.24
C THR A 30 9.40 0.93 8.00
N ALA A 31 8.31 0.18 7.81
CA ALA A 31 8.17 -0.67 6.63
C ALA A 31 7.96 0.13 5.33
N THR A 32 7.31 1.29 5.39
CA THR A 32 7.07 2.16 4.23
C THR A 32 8.37 2.88 3.83
N GLU A 33 9.12 3.40 4.80
CA GLU A 33 10.44 4.01 4.56
C GLU A 33 11.41 3.00 3.94
N ARG A 34 11.53 1.81 4.53
CA ARG A 34 12.36 0.72 3.97
C ARG A 34 11.91 0.27 2.58
N PHE A 35 10.62 0.37 2.29
CA PHE A 35 10.08 0.05 0.97
C PHE A 35 10.47 1.12 -0.05
N GLY A 36 10.31 2.40 0.27
CA GLY A 36 10.71 3.53 -0.58
C GLY A 36 12.21 3.59 -0.85
N GLU A 37 13.03 3.29 0.16
CA GLU A 37 14.49 3.17 0.00
C GLU A 37 14.89 2.02 -0.93
N LYS A 38 14.10 0.93 -0.95
CA LYS A 38 14.41 -0.28 -1.72
C LYS A 38 13.92 -0.21 -3.16
N PHE A 39 12.80 0.48 -3.41
CA PHE A 39 12.12 0.44 -4.70
C PHE A 39 11.86 1.84 -5.26
N ASN A 40 12.28 2.09 -6.49
CA ASN A 40 12.18 3.41 -7.12
C ASN A 40 10.86 3.65 -7.88
N GLY A 41 9.78 2.96 -7.50
CA GLY A 41 8.46 3.12 -8.11
C GLY A 41 7.75 1.81 -8.44
N ILE A 42 6.63 1.94 -9.16
CA ILE A 42 5.69 0.84 -9.41
C ILE A 42 6.30 -0.22 -10.32
N GLU A 43 7.03 0.20 -11.35
CA GLU A 43 7.67 -0.66 -12.35
C GLU A 43 8.74 -1.55 -11.71
N ASP A 44 9.48 -1.01 -10.76
CA ASP A 44 10.50 -1.73 -10.01
C ASP A 44 9.86 -2.82 -9.15
N VAL A 45 8.80 -2.48 -8.43
CA VAL A 45 8.02 -3.42 -7.60
C VAL A 45 7.32 -4.49 -8.42
N ALA A 46 6.84 -4.15 -9.62
CA ALA A 46 6.23 -5.12 -10.54
C ALA A 46 7.23 -6.21 -10.97
N LYS A 47 8.51 -5.84 -11.13
CA LYS A 47 9.61 -6.73 -11.53
C LYS A 47 10.25 -7.47 -10.35
N ALA A 48 10.26 -6.86 -9.17
CA ALA A 48 10.86 -7.42 -7.96
C ALA A 48 10.30 -8.80 -7.59
N SER A 49 11.11 -9.65 -6.96
CA SER A 49 10.63 -10.91 -6.40
C SER A 49 9.74 -10.65 -5.18
N VAL A 50 8.81 -11.57 -4.90
CA VAL A 50 7.96 -11.47 -3.69
C VAL A 50 8.83 -11.43 -2.43
N LYS A 51 9.93 -12.19 -2.40
CA LYS A 51 10.86 -12.26 -1.27
C LYS A 51 11.54 -10.91 -0.99
N GLU A 52 11.90 -10.15 -2.02
CA GLU A 52 12.47 -8.81 -1.82
C GLU A 52 11.45 -7.85 -1.19
N ILE A 53 10.20 -7.92 -1.64
CA ILE A 53 9.12 -7.11 -1.07
C ILE A 53 8.85 -7.53 0.39
N GLU A 54 8.84 -8.85 0.68
CA GLU A 54 8.70 -9.38 2.03
C GLU A 54 9.75 -8.82 3.00
N GLU A 55 11.03 -8.82 2.60
CA GLU A 55 12.12 -8.33 3.45
C GLU A 55 12.01 -6.83 3.71
N ALA A 56 11.59 -6.03 2.72
CA ALA A 56 11.37 -4.60 2.89
C ALA A 56 10.24 -4.31 3.89
N ILE A 57 9.12 -5.03 3.78
CA ILE A 57 7.90 -4.73 4.56
C ILE A 57 7.76 -5.54 5.85
N LYS A 58 8.74 -6.39 6.18
CA LYS A 58 8.77 -7.28 7.35
C LYS A 58 8.32 -6.64 8.67
N PRO A 59 8.69 -5.38 9.01
CA PRO A 59 8.28 -4.75 10.26
C PRO A 59 6.75 -4.66 10.42
N ALA A 60 6.01 -4.46 9.32
CA ALA A 60 4.55 -4.28 9.35
C ALA A 60 3.76 -5.57 9.65
N GLY A 61 4.44 -6.71 9.80
CA GLY A 61 3.80 -8.00 10.08
C GLY A 61 2.89 -8.48 8.95
N LEU A 62 2.53 -9.77 8.98
CA LEU A 62 1.74 -10.42 7.92
C LEU A 62 2.34 -10.23 6.51
N TYR A 63 3.65 -9.98 6.43
CA TYR A 63 4.35 -9.60 5.20
C TYR A 63 4.23 -10.66 4.10
N ARG A 64 4.18 -11.95 4.46
CA ARG A 64 3.94 -13.07 3.53
C ARG A 64 2.60 -12.99 2.79
N MET A 65 1.59 -12.36 3.41
CA MET A 65 0.29 -12.14 2.77
C MET A 65 0.24 -10.79 2.04
N LYS A 66 0.94 -9.77 2.55
CA LYS A 66 0.92 -8.41 2.00
C LYS A 66 1.83 -8.27 0.77
N ALA A 67 3.00 -8.91 0.74
CA ALA A 67 3.97 -8.79 -0.33
C ALA A 67 3.45 -9.29 -1.69
N PRO A 68 2.84 -10.49 -1.81
CA PRO A 68 2.23 -10.92 -3.06
C PRO A 68 1.15 -9.95 -3.55
N ARG A 69 0.36 -9.39 -2.63
CA ARG A 69 -0.70 -8.42 -2.94
C ARG A 69 -0.11 -7.13 -3.50
N ILE A 70 0.92 -6.58 -2.86
CA ILE A 70 1.62 -5.36 -3.34
C ILE A 70 2.19 -5.60 -4.73
N LYS A 71 2.86 -6.73 -4.97
CA LYS A 71 3.40 -7.09 -6.28
C LYS A 71 2.31 -7.17 -7.34
N ASN A 72 1.20 -7.86 -7.05
CA ASN A 72 0.10 -8.02 -8.01
C ASN A 72 -0.52 -6.67 -8.38
N ILE A 73 -0.73 -5.79 -7.39
CA ILE A 73 -1.20 -4.42 -7.64
C ILE A 73 -0.22 -3.68 -8.55
N ALA A 74 1.08 -3.71 -8.25
CA ALA A 74 2.09 -3.06 -9.07
C ALA A 74 2.09 -3.59 -10.52
N ARG A 75 2.00 -4.91 -10.70
CA ARG A 75 1.90 -5.53 -12.03
C ARG A 75 0.66 -5.09 -12.78
N GLU A 76 -0.52 -5.15 -12.16
CA GLU A 76 -1.76 -4.73 -12.81
C GLU A 76 -1.74 -3.25 -13.22
N LEU A 77 -1.11 -2.40 -12.40
CA LEU A 77 -0.93 -0.98 -12.69
C LEU A 77 -0.06 -0.75 -13.92
N VAL A 78 1.06 -1.46 -14.01
CA VAL A 78 1.95 -1.39 -15.18
C VAL A 78 1.24 -1.91 -16.42
N GLU A 79 0.63 -3.10 -16.33
CA GLU A 79 0.03 -3.80 -17.47
C GLU A 79 -1.22 -3.08 -18.03
N LYS A 80 -2.08 -2.53 -17.16
CA LYS A 80 -3.38 -1.97 -17.58
C LYS A 80 -3.42 -0.45 -17.60
N TYR A 81 -2.55 0.22 -16.84
CA TYR A 81 -2.61 1.65 -16.61
C TYR A 81 -1.31 2.38 -16.95
N ASP A 82 -0.32 1.71 -17.57
CA ASP A 82 0.96 2.32 -17.96
C ASP A 82 1.72 2.87 -16.73
N GLY A 83 1.59 2.19 -15.59
CA GLY A 83 2.20 2.61 -14.31
C GLY A 83 1.57 3.85 -13.68
N LYS A 84 0.52 4.42 -14.29
CA LYS A 84 -0.08 5.70 -13.88
C LYS A 84 -1.17 5.50 -12.84
N LEU A 85 -0.84 5.77 -11.58
CA LEU A 85 -1.76 5.68 -10.44
C LEU A 85 -2.89 6.73 -10.50
N ASP A 86 -2.64 7.87 -11.16
CA ASP A 86 -3.60 8.96 -11.40
C ASP A 86 -4.86 8.51 -12.14
N LYS A 87 -4.74 7.50 -13.02
CA LYS A 87 -5.90 6.92 -13.73
C LYS A 87 -6.85 6.13 -12.83
N ILE A 88 -6.40 5.71 -11.65
CA ILE A 88 -7.22 5.02 -10.65
C ILE A 88 -7.66 5.96 -9.53
N LEU A 89 -6.88 7.02 -9.26
CA LEU A 89 -7.10 7.98 -8.19
C LEU A 89 -7.98 9.19 -8.55
N ASN A 90 -8.44 9.30 -9.80
CA ASN A 90 -9.52 10.22 -10.20
C ASN A 90 -10.91 9.84 -9.65
N LEU A 91 -10.96 9.06 -8.58
CA LEU A 91 -12.17 8.74 -7.83
C LEU A 91 -12.10 9.53 -6.52
N SER A 92 -13.17 10.26 -6.21
CA SER A 92 -13.25 10.98 -4.93
C SER A 92 -13.06 10.00 -3.75
N TYR A 93 -12.64 10.49 -2.59
CA TYR A 93 -12.48 9.67 -1.38
C TYR A 93 -13.71 8.78 -1.12
N ASP A 94 -14.91 9.30 -1.39
CA ASP A 94 -16.16 8.55 -1.25
C ASP A 94 -16.32 7.46 -2.31
N GLU A 95 -15.86 7.68 -3.53
CA GLU A 95 -15.93 6.70 -4.63
C GLU A 95 -14.89 5.60 -4.48
N ALA A 96 -13.66 5.93 -4.07
CA ALA A 96 -12.61 4.97 -3.75
C ALA A 96 -13.03 4.09 -2.56
N LYS A 97 -13.62 4.69 -1.52
CA LYS A 97 -14.19 3.98 -0.37
C LYS A 97 -15.32 3.04 -0.80
N LYS A 98 -16.27 3.50 -1.63
CA LYS A 98 -17.38 2.69 -2.15
C LYS A 98 -16.88 1.48 -2.94
N LYS A 99 -15.91 1.69 -3.84
CA LYS A 99 -15.38 0.65 -4.73
C LYS A 99 -14.54 -0.38 -3.96
N LEU A 100 -13.78 0.06 -2.95
CA LEU A 100 -13.05 -0.82 -2.04
C LEU A 100 -13.96 -1.59 -1.07
N THR A 101 -15.07 -1.00 -0.61
CA THR A 101 -16.06 -1.73 0.20
C THR A 101 -16.84 -2.79 -0.58
N SER A 102 -16.96 -2.64 -1.91
CA SER A 102 -17.55 -3.67 -2.78
C SER A 102 -16.60 -4.84 -3.07
N ILE A 103 -15.29 -4.67 -2.84
CA ILE A 103 -14.31 -5.76 -2.84
C ILE A 103 -14.33 -6.39 -1.45
N LYS A 104 -15.11 -7.47 -1.32
CA LYS A 104 -15.36 -8.28 -0.11
C LYS A 104 -14.16 -8.33 0.85
N GLY A 105 -14.30 -7.72 2.04
CA GLY A 105 -13.43 -8.00 3.19
C GLY A 105 -12.86 -6.81 3.98
N ILE A 106 -13.11 -5.56 3.58
CA ILE A 106 -12.65 -4.39 4.34
C ILE A 106 -13.87 -3.65 4.90
N GLY A 107 -14.33 -4.09 6.08
CA GLY A 107 -15.31 -3.34 6.87
C GLY A 107 -14.62 -2.19 7.60
N PRO A 108 -15.26 -1.01 7.70
CA PRO A 108 -14.76 0.08 8.52
C PRO A 108 -14.83 -0.33 9.99
N LYS A 109 -13.68 -0.34 10.69
CA LYS A 109 -13.70 -0.47 12.15
C LYS A 109 -14.18 0.87 12.72
N PRO A 110 -15.17 0.92 13.62
CA PRO A 110 -15.51 2.16 14.32
C PRO A 110 -14.29 2.60 15.13
N LEU A 111 -13.89 3.86 14.95
CA LEU A 111 -12.92 4.52 15.79
C LEU A 111 -13.64 4.82 17.12
N THR A 112 -13.47 3.95 18.12
CA THR A 112 -13.84 4.29 19.49
C THR A 112 -12.55 4.63 20.24
N SER A 113 -12.55 5.83 20.80
CA SER A 113 -11.54 6.52 21.59
C SER A 113 -10.64 5.62 22.44
N PHE A 114 -9.33 5.84 22.42
CA PHE A 114 -8.44 6.28 23.52
C PHE A 114 -6.97 6.24 23.05
#